data_AF-Q2G4S3-F1
#
_entry.id   AF-Q2G4S3-F1
#
_cell.length_a   1.000
_cell.length_b   1.000
_cell.length_c   1.000
_cell.angle_alpha   90.00
_cell.angle_beta   90.00
_cell.angle_gamma   90.00
#
_symmetry.space_group_name_H-M   'P 1'
#
loop_
_entity.id
_entity.type
_entity.pdbx_description
1 polymer ?
#
loop_
_entity_poly.entity_id
_entity_poly.type
_entity_poly.pdbx_seq_one_letter_code
_entity_poly.pdbx_strand_id
1 'polypeptide(L)'
;MTIEKRRPDGRMHDTGLIRPRRPCPRDFRETYIAMGWDGIMEHYRANWRCIRRWIAESGGDELKDARAEHVRVNGRKSLHPDRDTCPADHQRRRRYVMGQTLTRRGK
;
A
#
# COMPACT_ATOMS: atom_id res chain seq x y z
N MET A 1 11.96 31.88 6.15
CA MET A 1 10.94 31.76 5.09
C MET A 1 10.95 30.33 4.59
N THR A 2 9.99 29.51 5.02
CA THR A 2 9.93 28.09 4.67
C THR A 2 9.27 27.96 3.30
N ILE A 3 10.04 27.59 2.28
CA ILE A 3 9.54 27.41 0.91
C ILE A 3 8.52 26.26 0.94
N GLU A 4 7.23 26.59 0.88
CA GLU A 4 6.16 25.60 0.80
C GLU A 4 6.30 24.85 -0.54
N LYS A 5 6.85 23.63 -0.49
CA LYS A 5 6.94 22.75 -1.66
C LYS A 5 5.51 22.45 -2.13
N ARG A 6 5.03 23.17 -3.14
CA ARG A 6 3.81 22.83 -3.88
C ARG A 6 4.12 21.68 -4.84
N ARG A 7 3.14 20.83 -5.09
CA ARG A 7 3.24 19.81 -6.14
C ARG A 7 3.36 20.50 -7.52
N PRO A 8 3.93 19.84 -8.54
CA PRO A 8 4.02 20.40 -9.90
C PRO A 8 2.64 20.72 -10.53
N ASP A 9 1.55 20.13 -10.04
CA ASP A 9 0.16 20.45 -10.44
C ASP A 9 -0.45 21.64 -9.68
N GLY A 10 0.34 22.36 -8.86
CA GLY A 10 -0.11 23.52 -8.09
C GLY A 10 -0.96 23.19 -6.85
N ARG A 11 -1.36 21.92 -6.67
CA ARG A 11 -2.09 21.50 -5.47
C ARG A 11 -1.14 21.42 -4.28
N MET A 12 -1.61 21.93 -3.15
CA MET A 12 -0.92 21.79 -1.88
C MET A 12 -0.84 20.29 -1.52
N HIS A 13 0.29 19.83 -1.00
CA HIS A 13 0.34 18.46 -0.46
C HIS A 13 -0.70 18.36 0.64
N ASP A 14 -1.62 17.39 0.52
CA ASP A 14 -2.54 17.10 1.60
C ASP A 14 -1.70 16.64 2.80
N THR A 15 -1.54 17.52 3.78
CA THR A 15 -0.80 17.24 5.01
C THR A 15 -1.63 16.39 5.97
N GLY A 16 -2.92 16.17 5.68
CA GLY A 16 -3.86 15.49 6.57
C GLY A 16 -4.15 16.25 7.87
N LEU A 17 -3.72 17.51 7.96
CA LEU A 17 -3.87 18.38 9.15
C LEU A 17 -4.93 19.47 8.97
N ILE A 18 -5.35 19.74 7.73
CA ILE A 18 -6.30 20.82 7.41
C ILE A 18 -7.75 20.34 7.53
N ARG A 19 -8.03 19.06 7.25
CA ARG A 19 -9.37 18.48 7.32
C ARG A 19 -9.58 17.72 8.64
N PRO A 20 -10.80 17.72 9.20
CA PRO A 20 -11.11 16.91 10.38
C PRO A 20 -10.70 15.46 10.17
N ARG A 21 -10.03 14.87 11.16
CA ARG A 21 -9.59 13.48 11.09
C ARG A 21 -10.82 12.57 11.03
N ARG A 22 -10.88 11.69 10.02
CA ARG A 22 -11.91 10.64 9.98
C ARG A 22 -11.74 9.71 11.20
N PRO A 23 -12.80 9.38 11.93
CA PRO A 23 -12.72 8.42 13.04
C PRO A 23 -12.36 7.02 12.53
N CYS A 24 -11.78 6.18 13.39
CA CYS A 24 -11.54 4.77 13.07
C CYS A 24 -12.86 3.99 13.03
N PRO A 25 -13.18 3.28 11.94
CA PRO A 25 -14.34 2.40 11.90
C PRO A 25 -14.23 1.28 12.93
N ARG A 26 -15.35 0.90 13.56
CA ARG A 26 -15.37 -0.13 14.62
C ARG A 26 -15.02 -1.52 14.07
N ASP A 27 -15.39 -1.78 12.83
CA ASP A 27 -15.17 -3.00 12.04
C ASP A 27 -13.78 -3.07 11.39
N PHE A 28 -12.96 -2.01 11.52
CA PHE A 28 -11.68 -1.91 10.80
C PHE A 28 -10.74 -3.09 11.07
N ARG A 29 -10.68 -3.55 12.33
CA ARG A 29 -9.81 -4.67 12.75
C ARG A 29 -10.15 -5.96 12.00
N GLU A 30 -11.43 -6.32 11.97
CA GLU A 30 -11.91 -7.55 11.33
C GLU A 30 -11.70 -7.48 9.81
N THR A 31 -12.05 -6.35 9.20
CA THR A 31 -11.87 -6.09 7.78
C THR A 31 -10.40 -6.13 7.37
N TYR A 32 -9.50 -5.57 8.17
CA TYR A 32 -8.05 -5.60 7.90
C TYR A 32 -7.47 -7.01 7.98
N ILE A 33 -7.91 -7.82 8.94
CA ILE A 33 -7.49 -9.22 9.06
C ILE A 33 -7.94 -10.01 7.83
N ALA A 34 -9.20 -9.84 7.40
CA ALA A 34 -9.78 -10.56 6.26
C ALA A 34 -9.21 -10.14 4.89
N MET A 35 -9.14 -8.83 4.59
CA MET A 35 -8.73 -8.33 3.26
C MET A 35 -7.25 -7.96 3.18
N GLY A 36 -6.69 -7.43 4.27
CA GLY A 36 -5.34 -6.87 4.29
C GLY A 36 -5.20 -5.53 3.57
N TRP A 37 -3.93 -5.18 3.30
CA TRP A 37 -3.56 -3.85 2.82
C TRP A 37 -4.11 -3.50 1.43
N ASP A 38 -4.14 -4.47 0.51
CA ASP A 38 -4.44 -4.20 -0.90
C ASP A 38 -5.93 -3.84 -1.10
N GLY A 39 -6.86 -4.39 -0.32
CA GLY A 39 -8.31 -4.14 -0.45
C GLY A 39 -8.87 -3.03 0.44
N ILE A 40 -8.21 -2.74 1.57
CA ILE A 40 -8.82 -1.91 2.61
C ILE A 40 -8.91 -0.42 2.24
N MET A 41 -8.01 0.05 1.38
CA MET A 41 -8.06 1.43 0.86
C MET A 41 -9.29 1.67 -0.01
N GLU A 42 -9.63 0.70 -0.86
CA GLU A 42 -10.82 0.75 -1.71
C GLU A 42 -12.09 0.56 -0.90
N HIS A 43 -12.09 -0.40 0.03
CA HIS A 43 -13.24 -0.70 0.88
C HIS A 43 -13.70 0.53 1.69
N TYR A 44 -12.79 1.21 2.40
CA TYR A 44 -13.12 2.40 3.18
C TYR A 44 -13.00 3.72 2.40
N ARG A 45 -12.65 3.67 1.11
CA ARG A 45 -12.34 4.83 0.25
C ARG A 45 -11.48 5.85 1.00
N ALA A 46 -10.39 5.35 1.58
CA ALA A 46 -9.54 6.10 2.50
C ALA A 46 -8.09 6.13 1.98
N ASN A 47 -7.42 7.26 2.24
CA ASN A 47 -6.01 7.41 1.90
C ASN A 47 -5.14 6.49 2.77
N TRP A 48 -4.02 6.00 2.23
CA TRP A 48 -3.05 5.16 2.95
C TRP A 48 -2.61 5.74 4.30
N ARG A 49 -2.59 7.07 4.46
CA ARG A 49 -2.28 7.71 5.75
C ARG A 49 -3.35 7.49 6.80
N CYS A 50 -4.62 7.52 6.43
CA CYS A 50 -5.73 7.21 7.34
C CYS A 50 -5.66 5.73 7.74
N ILE A 51 -5.45 4.83 6.78
CA ILE A 51 -5.30 3.39 7.05
C ILE A 51 -4.13 3.13 7.99
N ARG A 52 -2.96 3.72 7.74
CA ARG A 52 -1.78 3.58 8.61
C ARG A 52 -2.05 4.06 10.04
N ARG A 53 -2.79 5.16 10.19
CA ARG A 53 -3.18 5.67 11.50
C ARG A 53 -4.17 4.74 12.18
N TRP A 54 -5.19 4.26 11.48
CA TRP A 54 -6.17 3.31 12.02
C TRP A 54 -5.52 1.99 12.45
N ILE A 55 -4.51 1.50 11.72
CA ILE A 55 -3.71 0.34 12.15
C ILE A 55 -3.05 0.62 13.51
N ALA A 56 -2.43 1.79 13.68
CA ALA A 56 -1.82 2.16 14.95
C ALA A 56 -2.85 2.30 16.09
N GLU A 57 -4.03 2.88 15.80
CA GLU A 57 -5.13 3.04 16.76
C GLU A 57 -5.79 1.70 17.14
N SER A 58 -5.80 0.71 16.24
CA SER A 58 -6.45 -0.60 16.44
C SER A 58 -5.54 -1.71 16.98
N GLY A 59 -4.34 -1.37 17.48
CA GLY A 59 -3.42 -2.30 18.13
C GLY A 59 -2.08 -2.51 17.41
N GLY A 60 -1.87 -1.86 16.27
CA GLY A 60 -0.56 -1.77 15.61
C GLY A 60 0.03 -3.13 15.25
N ASP A 61 0.98 -3.59 16.05
CA ASP A 61 1.68 -4.86 15.85
C ASP A 61 0.79 -6.07 16.15
N GLU A 62 -0.05 -6.02 17.19
CA GLU A 62 -1.02 -7.10 17.48
C GLU A 62 -1.96 -7.36 16.30
N LEU A 63 -2.35 -6.29 15.60
CA LEU A 63 -3.21 -6.39 14.42
C LEU A 63 -2.48 -7.04 13.24
N LYS A 64 -1.18 -6.78 13.09
CA LYS A 64 -0.35 -7.41 12.06
C LYS A 64 -0.12 -8.88 12.36
N ASP A 65 0.08 -9.24 13.62
CA ASP A 65 0.25 -10.61 14.07
C ASP A 65 -1.04 -11.42 13.87
N ALA A 66 -2.18 -10.86 14.28
CA ALA A 66 -3.49 -11.47 14.03
C ALA A 66 -3.75 -11.71 12.54
N ARG A 67 -3.31 -10.78 11.68
CA ARG A 67 -3.39 -10.97 10.24
C ARG A 67 -2.41 -12.04 9.74
N ALA A 68 -1.18 -12.07 10.24
CA ALA A 68 -0.19 -13.07 9.87
C ALA A 68 -0.72 -14.48 10.18
N GLU A 69 -1.33 -14.65 11.35
CA GLU A 69 -1.99 -15.90 11.75
C GLU A 69 -3.18 -16.23 10.84
N HIS A 70 -4.05 -15.25 10.56
CA HIS A 70 -5.16 -15.45 9.64
C HIS A 70 -4.72 -15.93 8.24
N VAL A 71 -3.64 -15.34 7.71
CA VAL A 71 -3.05 -15.73 6.42
C VAL A 71 -2.39 -17.11 6.50
N ARG A 72 -1.78 -17.48 7.64
CA ARG A 72 -1.20 -18.81 7.86
C ARG A 72 -2.27 -19.90 7.82
N VAL A 73 -3.45 -19.64 8.39
CA VAL A 73 -4.57 -20.59 8.45
C VAL A 73 -5.37 -20.64 7.15
N ASN A 74 -5.69 -19.47 6.58
CA ASN A 74 -6.65 -19.37 5.46
C ASN A 74 -5.98 -19.17 4.10
N GLY A 75 -4.66 -19.03 4.06
CA GLY A 75 -3.94 -18.59 2.86
C GLY A 75 -4.13 -17.10 2.57
N ARG A 76 -3.33 -16.57 1.63
CA ARG A 76 -3.43 -15.18 1.20
C ARG A 76 -4.51 -15.09 0.12
N LYS A 77 -5.67 -14.51 0.44
CA LYS A 77 -6.66 -14.12 -0.58
C LYS A 77 -6.18 -12.85 -1.27
N SER A 78 -5.46 -13.01 -2.38
CA SER A 78 -5.10 -11.91 -3.27
C SER A 78 -6.39 -11.41 -3.95
N LEU A 79 -6.83 -10.17 -3.67
CA LEU A 79 -7.92 -9.51 -4.41
C LEU A 79 -7.55 -9.27 -5.90
N HIS A 80 -6.25 -9.35 -6.21
CA HIS A 80 -5.77 -9.41 -7.58
C HIS A 80 -5.45 -10.87 -7.94
N PRO A 81 -6.25 -11.52 -8.81
CA PRO A 81 -6.01 -12.89 -9.22
C PRO A 81 -4.67 -13.09 -9.97
N ASP A 82 -4.10 -12.01 -10.51
CA ASP A 82 -2.89 -12.04 -11.36
C ASP A 82 -1.56 -11.73 -10.65
N ARG A 83 -1.59 -11.44 -9.34
CA ARG A 83 -0.36 -11.03 -8.65
C ARG A 83 0.57 -12.22 -8.33
N ASP A 84 -0.01 -13.39 -8.14
CA ASP A 84 0.71 -14.65 -7.87
C ASP A 84 1.10 -15.39 -9.17
N THR A 85 0.48 -15.04 -10.31
CA THR A 85 0.79 -15.57 -11.64
C THR A 85 1.94 -14.83 -12.34
N CYS A 86 2.52 -13.79 -11.73
CA CYS A 86 3.66 -13.09 -12.29
C CYS A 86 4.93 -13.97 -12.19
N PRO A 87 5.38 -14.59 -13.29
CA PRO A 87 6.40 -15.62 -13.24
C PRO A 87 7.78 -14.97 -13.17
N ALA A 88 8.35 -14.78 -11.97
CA ALA A 88 9.76 -14.40 -11.73
C ALA A 88 10.33 -13.16 -12.47
N ASP A 89 9.56 -12.47 -13.31
CA ASP A 89 10.03 -11.52 -14.32
C ASP A 89 10.15 -10.08 -13.79
N HIS A 90 9.99 -9.91 -12.49
CA HIS A 90 10.20 -8.63 -11.81
C HIS A 90 11.69 -8.23 -11.73
N GLN A 91 12.61 -9.04 -12.27
CA GLN A 91 14.01 -8.63 -12.55
C GLN A 91 14.17 -7.87 -13.88
N ARG A 92 13.24 -7.96 -14.85
CA ARG A 92 13.36 -7.28 -16.16
C ARG A 92 13.04 -5.79 -16.15
N ARG A 93 12.51 -5.23 -15.05
CA ARG A 93 12.23 -3.78 -14.94
C ARG A 93 13.49 -2.89 -14.85
N ARG A 94 14.70 -3.45 -14.99
CA ARG A 94 15.98 -2.72 -14.86
C ARG A 94 16.81 -2.56 -16.14
N ARG A 95 16.36 -2.93 -17.34
CA ARG A 95 17.19 -2.76 -18.56
C ARG A 95 16.44 -2.40 -19.85
N TYR A 96 15.59 -1.37 -19.81
CA TYR A 96 15.06 -0.78 -21.03
C TYR A 96 15.15 0.74 -20.97
N VAL A 97 15.96 1.31 -21.86
CA VAL A 97 15.94 2.73 -22.24
C VAL A 97 15.96 2.76 -23.77
N MET A 98 14.92 3.35 -24.39
CA MET A 98 14.84 3.68 -25.82
C MET A 98 15.07 2.51 -26.80
N GLY A 99 14.34 1.40 -26.64
CA GLY A 99 14.21 0.38 -27.70
C GLY A 99 15.44 -0.48 -27.98
N GLN A 100 16.48 -0.45 -27.15
CA GLN A 100 17.65 -1.33 -27.28
C GLN A 100 17.96 -2.07 -25.98
N THR A 101 18.21 -3.38 -26.08
CA THR A 101 18.66 -4.21 -24.96
C THR A 101 20.15 -3.96 -24.75
N LEU A 102 20.54 -3.39 -23.61
CA LEU A 102 21.95 -3.26 -23.19
C LEU A 102 22.55 -4.66 -22.96
N THR A 103 23.14 -5.25 -23.99
CA THR A 103 24.04 -6.39 -23.87
C THR A 103 25.39 -5.87 -23.34
N ARG A 104 25.83 -6.43 -22.21
CA ARG A 104 27.15 -6.16 -21.64
C ARG A 104 28.17 -6.73 -22.63
N ARG A 105 28.85 -5.87 -23.42
CA ARG A 105 29.97 -6.31 -24.27
C ARG A 105 31.03 -6.96 -23.38
N GLY A 106 31.37 -8.20 -23.72
CA GLY A 106 32.51 -8.93 -23.18
C GLY A 106 33.82 -8.23 -23.55
N LYS A 107 34.81 -8.49 -22.72
CA LYS A 107 36.15 -7.90 -22.72
C LYS A 107 36.98 -8.39 -23.92
#